data_AF-A0A2A5AHJ4-F1
#
_entry.id   AF-A0A2A5AHJ4-F1
#
_cell.length_a   1.000
_cell.length_b   1.000
_cell.length_c   1.000
_cell.angle_alpha   90.00
_cell.angle_beta   90.00
_cell.angle_gamma   90.00
#
_symmetry.space_group_name_H-M   'P 1'
#
loop_
_entity.id
_entity.type
_entity.pdbx_description
1 polymer ?
#
loop_
_entity_poly.entity_id
_entity_poly.type
_entity_poly.pdbx_seq_one_letter_code
_entity_poly.pdbx_strand_id
1 'polypeptide(L)'
;MLQKFMLSMVLLSLIVSVNSASGYGKHGKKGKKSHRREVFSKRPSSYKKEVNKWLKTLPEDQAIQAQKIFHYLTTSMKMGSKYARDEHYQKAIDVWSKRARLSLPSFFETAPSILKSFKAHSYQRIGVHYSKMKKTNEAIEFLNKALIEIKDKNSGFLKSMIMKDLIKVYHQSGQKEKAFELMEKSLNDASSGLTFE
;
A
#
# COMPACT_ATOMS: atom_id res chain seq x y z
N MET A 1 -11.75 -4.50 36.77
CA MET A 1 -12.10 -5.03 35.42
C MET A 1 -12.77 -3.97 34.54
N LEU A 2 -13.79 -3.25 35.03
CA LEU A 2 -14.51 -2.19 34.30
C LEU A 2 -13.65 -0.99 33.85
N GLN A 3 -12.61 -0.62 34.62
CA GLN A 3 -11.74 0.53 34.29
C GLN A 3 -10.86 0.27 33.05
N LYS A 4 -10.46 -0.98 32.78
CA LYS A 4 -9.75 -1.37 31.54
C LYS A 4 -10.68 -1.37 30.32
N PHE A 5 -11.95 -1.74 30.52
CA PHE A 5 -13.00 -1.69 29.49
C PHE A 5 -13.30 -0.25 29.04
N MET A 6 -13.39 0.68 29.99
CA MET A 6 -13.62 2.11 29.70
C MET A 6 -12.44 2.76 28.96
N LEU A 7 -11.19 2.45 29.35
CA LEU A 7 -9.99 2.94 28.67
C LEU A 7 -9.88 2.40 27.22
N SER A 8 -10.28 1.15 26.98
CA SER A 8 -10.32 0.52 25.64
C SER A 8 -11.32 1.21 24.70
N MET A 9 -12.54 1.49 25.19
CA MET A 9 -13.56 2.21 24.40
C MET A 9 -13.19 3.67 24.14
N VAL A 10 -12.56 4.34 25.10
CA VAL A 10 -12.06 5.71 24.92
C VAL A 10 -10.93 5.76 23.88
N LEU A 11 -10.01 4.78 23.87
CA LEU A 11 -8.99 4.67 22.81
C LEU A 11 -9.58 4.36 21.42
N LEU A 12 -10.61 3.50 21.34
CA LEU A 12 -11.31 3.24 20.07
C LEU A 12 -12.00 4.50 19.52
N SER A 13 -12.65 5.28 20.39
CA SER A 13 -13.34 6.52 19.98
C SER A 13 -12.35 7.64 19.59
N LEU A 14 -11.23 7.78 20.31
CA LEU A 14 -10.19 8.76 20.00
C LEU A 14 -9.52 8.46 18.65
N ILE A 15 -9.21 7.18 18.35
CA ILE A 15 -8.58 6.79 17.06
C ILE A 15 -9.58 6.91 15.89
N VAL A 16 -10.87 6.70 16.12
CA VAL A 16 -11.91 6.97 15.11
C VAL A 16 -12.06 8.48 14.85
N SER A 17 -11.92 9.34 15.87
CA SER A 17 -12.00 10.80 15.72
C SER A 17 -10.77 11.41 15.01
N VAL A 18 -9.59 10.80 15.12
CA VAL A 18 -8.38 11.29 14.42
C VAL A 18 -8.51 11.15 12.88
N ASN A 19 -9.47 10.37 12.38
CA ASN A 19 -9.79 10.32 10.94
C ASN A 19 -10.74 11.44 10.44
N SER A 20 -11.22 12.34 11.30
CA SER A 20 -12.04 13.51 10.88
C SER A 20 -11.32 14.86 11.04
N ALA A 21 -10.10 14.91 11.57
CA ALA A 21 -9.34 16.15 11.75
C ALA A 21 -8.09 16.20 10.85
N SER A 22 -8.28 16.54 9.58
CA SER A 22 -7.20 16.98 8.68
C SER A 22 -7.77 18.05 7.75
N GLY A 23 -8.09 19.21 8.33
CA GLY A 23 -8.53 20.37 7.58
C GLY A 23 -8.21 21.65 8.33
N TYR A 24 -6.94 22.08 8.32
CA TYR A 24 -6.58 23.46 8.65
C TYR A 24 -5.40 23.95 7.80
N GLY A 25 -5.61 25.13 7.20
CA GLY A 25 -4.66 25.89 6.40
C GLY A 25 -5.39 26.81 5.42
N LYS A 26 -5.85 27.99 5.88
CA LYS A 26 -6.45 29.06 5.07
C LYS A 26 -5.38 29.82 4.27
N HIS A 27 -5.72 30.21 3.03
CA HIS A 27 -5.44 31.45 2.26
C HIS A 27 -5.72 31.07 0.78
N GLY A 28 -6.48 31.75 -0.07
CA GLY A 28 -7.07 33.07 -0.09
C GLY A 28 -7.04 33.53 -1.56
N LYS A 29 -8.15 33.37 -2.30
CA LYS A 29 -8.67 34.27 -3.37
C LYS A 29 -9.82 33.58 -4.13
N LYS A 30 -10.84 34.38 -4.40
CA LYS A 30 -12.19 34.01 -4.85
C LYS A 30 -12.17 33.43 -6.28
N GLY A 31 -12.76 32.26 -6.45
CA GLY A 31 -13.13 31.66 -7.73
C GLY A 31 -14.32 30.72 -7.50
N LYS A 32 -15.35 30.85 -8.33
CA LYS A 32 -16.73 30.33 -8.17
C LYS A 32 -16.81 28.93 -7.52
N LYS A 33 -17.43 28.86 -6.34
CA LYS A 33 -17.73 27.62 -5.59
C LYS A 33 -18.79 26.79 -6.33
N SER A 34 -18.40 25.73 -7.03
CA SER A 34 -19.33 24.63 -7.31
C SER A 34 -19.50 23.83 -6.01
N HIS A 35 -20.64 24.01 -5.37
CA HIS A 35 -21.03 23.21 -4.21
C HIS A 35 -21.47 21.83 -4.70
N ARG A 36 -20.54 20.98 -5.13
CA ARG A 36 -20.77 19.54 -5.14
C ARG A 36 -20.20 19.00 -3.84
N ARG A 37 -21.05 19.00 -2.79
CA ARG A 37 -20.77 18.35 -1.50
C ARG A 37 -20.17 16.98 -1.78
N GLU A 38 -18.95 16.74 -1.31
CA GLU A 38 -18.33 15.42 -1.26
C GLU A 38 -19.17 14.52 -0.34
N VAL A 39 -20.17 13.85 -0.90
CA VAL A 39 -20.97 12.81 -0.21
C VAL A 39 -20.25 11.44 -0.30
N PHE A 40 -19.06 11.37 -0.89
CA PHE A 40 -18.23 10.17 -0.90
C PHE A 40 -17.33 10.11 0.33
N SER A 41 -17.73 9.34 1.36
CA SER A 41 -16.82 8.42 2.09
C SER A 41 -17.37 7.83 3.41
N LYS A 42 -18.68 7.85 3.68
CA LYS A 42 -19.21 7.09 4.85
C LYS A 42 -19.10 5.57 4.70
N ARG A 43 -18.93 5.03 3.48
CA ARG A 43 -18.75 3.60 3.26
C ARG A 43 -17.26 3.22 3.34
N PRO A 44 -16.86 2.30 4.23
CA PRO A 44 -15.52 1.75 4.21
C PRO A 44 -15.22 1.16 2.83
N SER A 45 -14.04 1.43 2.30
CA SER A 45 -13.52 0.75 1.10
C SER A 45 -13.61 -0.77 1.27
N SER A 46 -13.71 -1.51 0.15
CA SER A 46 -13.84 -2.97 0.17
C SER A 46 -12.83 -3.65 1.12
N TYR A 47 -11.56 -3.25 1.03
CA TYR A 47 -10.51 -3.80 1.90
C TYR A 47 -10.68 -3.45 3.39
N LYS A 48 -11.24 -2.28 3.74
CA LYS A 48 -11.52 -1.92 5.14
C LYS A 48 -12.61 -2.82 5.72
N LYS A 49 -13.59 -3.22 4.91
CA LYS A 49 -14.63 -4.17 5.35
C LYS A 49 -14.02 -5.54 5.64
N GLU A 50 -13.13 -6.01 4.75
CA GLU A 50 -12.43 -7.29 4.91
C GLU A 50 -11.57 -7.31 6.18
N VAL A 51 -10.78 -6.25 6.41
CA VAL A 51 -9.98 -6.11 7.65
C VAL A 51 -10.88 -6.06 8.88
N ASN A 52 -11.99 -5.29 8.85
CA ASN A 52 -12.92 -5.23 9.98
C ASN A 52 -13.60 -6.58 10.27
N LYS A 53 -13.89 -7.38 9.23
CA LYS A 53 -14.43 -8.73 9.40
C LYS A 53 -13.40 -9.63 10.10
N TRP A 54 -12.14 -9.60 9.65
CA TRP A 54 -11.05 -10.34 10.27
C TRP A 54 -10.76 -9.90 11.72
N LEU A 55 -10.77 -8.59 12.03
CA LEU A 55 -10.57 -8.11 13.40
C LEU A 55 -11.58 -8.68 14.40
N LYS A 56 -12.82 -8.92 13.96
CA LYS A 56 -13.89 -9.51 14.80
C LYS A 56 -13.69 -10.99 15.10
N THR A 57 -12.82 -11.69 14.36
CA THR A 57 -12.53 -13.11 14.58
C THR A 57 -11.36 -13.32 15.55
N LEU A 58 -10.68 -12.25 15.95
CA LEU A 58 -9.50 -12.30 16.81
C LEU A 58 -9.87 -12.13 18.29
N PRO A 59 -9.10 -12.75 19.21
CA PRO A 59 -9.07 -12.36 20.62
C PRO A 59 -8.83 -10.85 20.79
N GLU A 60 -9.33 -10.25 21.89
CA GLU A 60 -9.31 -8.80 22.10
C GLU A 60 -7.89 -8.21 22.05
N ASP A 61 -6.92 -8.86 22.68
CA ASP A 61 -5.51 -8.44 22.70
C ASP A 61 -4.90 -8.44 21.29
N GLN A 62 -5.16 -9.49 20.51
CA GLN A 62 -4.71 -9.62 19.12
C GLN A 62 -5.40 -8.58 18.23
N ALA A 63 -6.70 -8.33 18.42
CA ALA A 63 -7.46 -7.32 17.68
C ALA A 63 -6.90 -5.91 17.94
N ILE A 64 -6.56 -5.58 19.19
CA ILE A 64 -5.92 -4.30 19.55
C ILE A 64 -4.56 -4.17 18.85
N GLN A 65 -3.73 -5.22 18.89
CA GLN A 65 -2.43 -5.20 18.23
C GLN A 65 -2.57 -5.07 16.70
N ALA A 66 -3.50 -5.81 16.11
CA ALA A 66 -3.80 -5.78 14.69
C ALA A 66 -4.27 -4.40 14.23
N GLN A 67 -5.12 -3.74 15.02
CA GLN A 67 -5.58 -2.38 14.75
C GLN A 67 -4.42 -1.37 14.75
N LYS A 68 -3.47 -1.49 15.67
CA LYS A 68 -2.25 -0.65 15.70
C LYS A 68 -1.41 -0.85 14.44
N ILE A 69 -1.19 -2.10 14.03
CA ILE A 69 -0.47 -2.43 12.79
C ILE A 69 -1.20 -1.87 11.58
N PHE A 70 -2.51 -2.08 11.48
CA PHE A 70 -3.32 -1.56 10.38
C PHE A 70 -3.27 -0.02 10.30
N HIS A 71 -3.37 0.65 11.44
CA HIS A 71 -3.22 2.10 11.51
C HIS A 71 -1.84 2.55 11.01
N TYR A 72 -0.75 1.93 11.50
CA TYR A 72 0.59 2.22 11.02
C TYR A 72 0.75 2.01 9.51
N LEU A 73 0.20 0.93 8.97
CA LEU A 73 0.22 0.66 7.54
C LEU A 73 -0.56 1.74 6.77
N THR A 74 -1.77 2.10 7.17
CA THR A 74 -2.52 3.13 6.43
C THR A 74 -1.87 4.52 6.52
N THR A 75 -1.33 4.89 7.68
CA THR A 75 -0.66 6.17 7.89
C THR A 75 0.67 6.27 7.13
N SER A 76 1.51 5.24 7.19
CA SER A 76 2.77 5.19 6.42
C SER A 76 2.52 5.25 4.92
N MET A 77 1.47 4.59 4.42
CA MET A 77 1.10 4.63 3.00
C MET A 77 0.73 6.04 2.54
N LYS A 78 -0.09 6.75 3.34
CA LYS A 78 -0.46 8.15 3.06
C LYS A 78 0.77 9.05 3.08
N MET A 79 1.64 8.89 4.08
CA MET A 79 2.83 9.72 4.25
C MET A 79 3.83 9.52 3.10
N GLY A 80 4.17 8.26 2.78
CA GLY A 80 5.06 7.94 1.66
C GLY A 80 4.50 8.41 0.32
N SER A 81 3.18 8.37 0.12
CA SER A 81 2.53 8.90 -1.08
C SER A 81 2.53 10.43 -1.13
N LYS A 82 2.36 11.09 0.02
CA LYS A 82 2.47 12.55 0.11
C LYS A 82 3.88 13.01 -0.27
N TYR A 83 4.93 12.45 0.36
CA TYR A 83 6.31 12.79 0.00
C TYR A 83 6.62 12.57 -1.47
N ALA A 84 6.12 11.47 -2.07
CA ALA A 84 6.34 11.19 -3.48
C ALA A 84 5.60 12.14 -4.43
N ARG A 85 4.46 12.71 -4.03
CA ARG A 85 3.73 13.74 -4.80
C ARG A 85 4.45 15.09 -4.72
N ASP A 86 5.03 15.39 -3.56
CA ASP A 86 5.81 16.59 -3.32
C ASP A 86 7.28 16.42 -3.80
N GLU A 87 7.55 15.38 -4.61
CA GLU A 87 8.86 15.03 -5.19
C GLU A 87 10.01 14.82 -4.19
N HIS A 88 9.70 14.68 -2.91
CA HIS A 88 10.63 14.31 -1.85
C HIS A 88 10.90 12.79 -1.84
N TYR A 89 11.47 12.27 -2.94
CA TYR A 89 11.64 10.83 -3.18
C TYR A 89 12.45 10.12 -2.10
N GLN A 90 13.52 10.71 -1.58
CA GLN A 90 14.30 10.11 -0.50
C GLN A 90 13.46 9.94 0.78
N LYS A 91 12.71 10.97 1.20
CA LYS A 91 11.81 10.87 2.36
C LYS A 91 10.71 9.84 2.13
N ALA A 92 10.21 9.71 0.90
CA ALA A 92 9.27 8.65 0.56
C ALA A 92 9.92 7.26 0.74
N ILE A 93 11.13 7.05 0.20
CA ILE A 93 11.90 5.80 0.34
C ILE A 93 12.11 5.45 1.82
N ASP A 94 12.41 6.42 2.68
CA ASP A 94 12.62 6.17 4.11
C ASP A 94 11.34 5.62 4.77
N VAL A 95 10.18 6.20 4.46
CA VAL A 95 8.88 5.73 4.95
C VAL A 95 8.57 4.32 4.46
N TRP A 96 8.75 4.06 3.16
CA TRP A 96 8.51 2.74 2.57
C TRP A 96 9.47 1.68 3.11
N SER A 97 10.73 2.06 3.37
CA SER A 97 11.74 1.16 3.94
C SER A 97 11.42 0.80 5.38
N LYS A 98 11.03 1.78 6.20
CA LYS A 98 10.57 1.53 7.57
C LYS A 98 9.30 0.66 7.58
N ARG A 99 8.39 0.88 6.63
CA ARG A 99 7.21 0.02 6.44
C ARG A 99 7.63 -1.41 6.10
N ALA A 100 8.52 -1.63 5.14
CA ALA A 100 8.95 -2.98 4.71
C ALA A 100 9.62 -3.80 5.83
N ARG A 101 10.31 -3.14 6.77
CA ARG A 101 10.94 -3.77 7.94
C ARG A 101 9.95 -4.22 9.03
N LEU A 102 8.67 -3.87 8.92
CA LEU A 102 7.69 -4.28 9.92
C LEU A 102 7.58 -5.82 9.96
N SER A 103 7.75 -6.38 11.16
CA SER A 103 7.44 -7.79 11.42
C SER A 103 5.99 -7.92 11.82
N LEU A 104 5.34 -8.98 11.35
CA LEU A 104 3.96 -9.29 11.72
C LEU A 104 3.94 -10.47 12.71
N PRO A 105 3.09 -10.43 13.74
CA PRO A 105 2.82 -11.60 14.58
C PRO A 105 2.26 -12.78 13.78
N SER A 106 2.45 -14.02 14.27
CA SER A 106 2.00 -15.25 13.58
C SER A 106 0.51 -15.27 13.26
N PHE A 107 -0.35 -14.70 14.11
CA PHE A 107 -1.79 -14.67 13.86
C PHE A 107 -2.20 -13.89 12.58
N PHE A 108 -1.29 -13.11 11.98
CA PHE A 108 -1.50 -12.47 10.67
C PHE A 108 -1.48 -13.45 9.48
N GLU A 109 -1.18 -14.73 9.68
CA GLU A 109 -1.30 -15.75 8.61
C GLU A 109 -2.72 -15.82 8.05
N THR A 110 -3.72 -15.65 8.92
CA THR A 110 -5.16 -15.60 8.58
C THR A 110 -5.62 -14.23 8.08
N ALA A 111 -4.73 -13.22 8.07
CA ALA A 111 -5.09 -11.87 7.69
C ALA A 111 -5.44 -11.77 6.20
N PRO A 112 -6.29 -10.81 5.82
CA PRO A 112 -6.54 -10.42 4.44
C PRO A 112 -5.27 -10.25 3.61
N SER A 113 -5.34 -10.62 2.33
CA SER A 113 -4.20 -10.54 1.39
C SER A 113 -3.54 -9.15 1.38
N ILE A 114 -4.36 -8.09 1.46
CA ILE A 114 -3.89 -6.70 1.51
C ILE A 114 -2.92 -6.40 2.68
N LEU A 115 -3.09 -7.07 3.82
CA LEU A 115 -2.21 -6.92 4.99
C LEU A 115 -0.95 -7.77 4.88
N LYS A 116 -0.97 -8.83 4.07
CA LYS A 116 0.18 -9.71 3.85
C LYS A 116 1.10 -9.18 2.74
N SER A 117 0.54 -8.56 1.71
CA SER A 117 1.29 -8.05 0.55
C SER A 117 1.91 -6.66 0.75
N PHE A 118 1.88 -6.13 1.98
CA PHE A 118 2.37 -4.79 2.27
C PHE A 118 3.89 -4.62 2.03
N LYS A 119 4.69 -5.68 2.24
CA LYS A 119 6.15 -5.66 2.00
C LYS A 119 6.45 -5.55 0.51
N ALA A 120 5.84 -6.42 -0.31
CA ALA A 120 5.91 -6.37 -1.76
C ALA A 120 5.53 -4.97 -2.29
N HIS A 121 4.40 -4.42 -1.82
CA HIS A 121 4.01 -3.06 -2.20
C HIS A 121 5.03 -2.00 -1.75
N SER A 122 5.62 -2.13 -0.56
CA SER A 122 6.64 -1.18 -0.09
C SER A 122 7.88 -1.18 -0.98
N TYR A 123 8.40 -2.36 -1.31
CA TYR A 123 9.54 -2.49 -2.22
C TYR A 123 9.21 -1.99 -3.63
N GLN A 124 8.01 -2.25 -4.13
CA GLN A 124 7.53 -1.71 -5.40
C GLN A 124 7.57 -0.16 -5.41
N ARG A 125 7.08 0.48 -4.34
CA ARG A 125 7.14 1.94 -4.20
C ARG A 125 8.58 2.46 -4.12
N ILE A 126 9.47 1.76 -3.42
CA ILE A 126 10.89 2.12 -3.36
C ILE A 126 11.52 2.08 -4.76
N GLY A 127 11.31 0.99 -5.51
CA GLY A 127 11.83 0.85 -6.86
C GLY A 127 11.33 1.93 -7.81
N VAL A 128 10.03 2.29 -7.74
CA VAL A 128 9.46 3.41 -8.50
C VAL A 128 10.12 4.75 -8.15
N HIS A 129 10.44 5.01 -6.89
CA HIS A 129 11.10 6.26 -6.52
C HIS A 129 12.56 6.31 -7.00
N TYR A 130 13.29 5.19 -6.93
CA TYR A 130 14.62 5.10 -7.54
C TYR A 130 14.57 5.32 -9.06
N SER A 131 13.58 4.75 -9.75
CA SER A 131 13.35 4.99 -11.18
C SER A 131 13.13 6.48 -11.48
N LYS A 132 12.32 7.16 -10.68
CA LYS A 132 12.10 8.62 -10.80
C LYS A 132 13.38 9.44 -10.56
N MET A 133 14.29 8.94 -9.74
CA MET A 133 15.62 9.52 -9.51
C MET A 133 16.66 9.10 -10.55
N LYS A 134 16.27 8.40 -11.62
CA LYS A 134 17.15 7.83 -12.66
C LYS A 134 18.21 6.84 -12.11
N LYS A 135 17.91 6.22 -10.97
CA LYS A 135 18.72 5.18 -10.32
C LYS A 135 18.25 3.80 -10.76
N THR A 136 18.64 3.41 -11.97
CA THR A 136 18.12 2.22 -12.67
C THR A 136 18.40 0.92 -11.91
N ASN A 137 19.62 0.73 -11.42
CA ASN A 137 20.03 -0.53 -10.80
C ASN A 137 19.27 -0.75 -9.48
N GLU A 138 19.17 0.28 -8.65
CA GLU A 138 18.40 0.24 -7.41
C GLU A 138 16.90 0.05 -7.67
N ALA A 139 16.37 0.68 -8.73
CA ALA A 139 14.98 0.47 -9.13
C ALA A 139 14.70 -1.00 -9.47
N ILE A 140 15.55 -1.63 -10.28
CA ILE A 140 15.45 -3.05 -10.66
C ILE A 140 15.57 -3.94 -9.42
N GLU A 141 16.56 -3.70 -8.57
CA GLU A 141 16.80 -4.48 -7.35
C GLU A 141 15.55 -4.51 -6.46
N PHE A 142 14.96 -3.33 -6.18
CA PHE A 142 13.79 -3.25 -5.32
C PHE A 142 12.52 -3.78 -5.98
N LEU A 143 12.35 -3.66 -7.30
CA LEU A 143 11.23 -4.29 -8.00
C LEU A 143 11.34 -5.82 -7.99
N ASN A 144 12.54 -6.38 -8.09
CA ASN A 144 12.76 -7.82 -7.94
C ASN A 144 12.51 -8.28 -6.50
N LYS A 145 12.98 -7.53 -5.50
CA LYS A 145 12.63 -7.79 -4.08
C LYS A 145 11.11 -7.76 -3.86
N ALA A 146 10.40 -6.87 -4.54
CA ALA A 146 8.94 -6.80 -4.47
C ALA A 146 8.29 -8.09 -5.00
N LEU A 147 8.77 -8.65 -6.12
CA LEU A 147 8.28 -9.91 -6.67
C LEU A 147 8.51 -11.10 -5.71
N ILE A 148 9.68 -11.16 -5.07
CA ILE A 148 10.04 -12.23 -4.10
C ILE A 148 9.09 -12.22 -2.88
N GLU A 149 8.65 -11.03 -2.44
CA GLU A 149 7.71 -10.90 -1.32
C GLU A 149 6.26 -11.28 -1.66
N ILE A 150 5.93 -11.52 -2.94
CA ILE A 150 4.60 -11.99 -3.32
C ILE A 150 4.46 -13.47 -2.99
N LYS A 151 3.92 -13.75 -1.81
CA LYS A 151 3.66 -15.13 -1.34
C LYS A 151 2.23 -15.61 -1.60
N ASP A 152 1.31 -14.68 -1.81
CA ASP A 152 -0.12 -14.98 -1.97
C ASP A 152 -0.48 -15.03 -3.46
N LYS A 153 -1.07 -16.16 -3.90
CA LYS A 153 -1.56 -16.35 -5.26
C LYS A 153 -2.61 -15.30 -5.67
N ASN A 154 -3.35 -14.75 -4.70
CA ASN A 154 -4.36 -13.71 -4.94
C ASN A 154 -3.76 -12.31 -5.19
N SER A 155 -2.43 -12.15 -5.10
CA SER A 155 -1.74 -10.88 -5.36
C SER A 155 -1.43 -10.65 -6.85
N GLY A 156 -2.18 -11.27 -7.76
CA GLY A 156 -1.98 -11.14 -9.21
C GLY A 156 -1.94 -9.69 -9.69
N PHE A 157 -2.85 -8.84 -9.21
CA PHE A 157 -2.85 -7.41 -9.54
C PHE A 157 -1.55 -6.70 -9.15
N LEU A 158 -1.01 -7.00 -7.96
CA LEU A 158 0.25 -6.40 -7.49
C LEU A 158 1.44 -6.93 -8.32
N LYS A 159 1.45 -8.24 -8.64
CA LYS A 159 2.45 -8.83 -9.54
C LYS A 159 2.47 -8.11 -10.88
N SER A 160 1.31 -7.95 -11.53
CA SER A 160 1.20 -7.23 -12.81
C SER A 160 1.68 -5.78 -12.71
N MET A 161 1.38 -5.08 -11.61
CA MET A 161 1.85 -3.71 -11.41
C MET A 161 3.38 -3.65 -11.31
N ILE A 162 4.00 -4.57 -10.57
CA ILE A 162 5.47 -4.64 -10.42
C ILE A 162 6.13 -4.98 -11.75
N MET A 163 5.59 -5.94 -12.50
CA MET A 163 6.13 -6.30 -13.82
C MET A 163 6.09 -5.12 -14.78
N LYS A 164 4.96 -4.38 -14.83
CA LYS A 164 4.84 -3.16 -15.63
C LYS A 164 5.87 -2.10 -15.24
N ASP A 165 6.10 -1.90 -13.94
CA ASP A 165 7.10 -0.94 -13.47
C ASP A 165 8.52 -1.38 -13.85
N LEU A 166 8.82 -2.68 -13.81
CA LEU A 166 10.12 -3.22 -14.21
C LEU A 166 10.37 -3.07 -15.72
N ILE A 167 9.37 -3.39 -16.54
CA ILE A 167 9.38 -3.14 -18.00
C ILE A 167 9.66 -1.66 -18.29
N LYS A 168 8.96 -0.76 -17.57
CA LYS A 168 9.17 0.69 -17.71
C LYS A 168 10.60 1.10 -17.36
N VAL A 169 11.17 0.56 -16.29
CA VAL A 169 12.56 0.86 -15.88
C VAL A 169 13.55 0.40 -16.95
N TYR A 170 13.40 -0.83 -17.46
CA TYR A 170 14.25 -1.33 -18.54
C TYR A 170 14.18 -0.44 -19.77
N HIS A 171 12.97 -0.10 -20.22
CA HIS A 171 12.76 0.77 -21.37
C HIS A 171 13.40 2.15 -21.17
N GLN A 172 13.21 2.78 -20.00
CA GLN A 172 13.79 4.10 -19.68
C GLN A 172 15.32 4.08 -19.61
N SER A 173 15.91 2.93 -19.31
CA SER A 173 17.37 2.74 -19.26
C SER A 173 18.00 2.33 -20.60
N GLY A 174 17.22 2.24 -21.68
CA GLY A 174 17.69 1.81 -23.00
C GLY A 174 17.84 0.29 -23.17
N GLN A 175 17.51 -0.50 -22.14
CA GLN A 175 17.54 -1.98 -22.18
C GLN A 175 16.25 -2.52 -22.82
N LYS A 176 16.05 -2.22 -24.12
CA LYS A 176 14.79 -2.50 -24.82
C LYS A 176 14.51 -3.99 -24.98
N GLU A 177 15.54 -4.78 -25.23
CA GLU A 177 15.46 -6.23 -25.42
C GLU A 177 14.95 -6.89 -24.15
N LYS A 178 15.51 -6.54 -22.99
CA LYS A 178 15.04 -7.03 -21.68
C LYS A 178 13.60 -6.60 -21.36
N ALA A 179 13.22 -5.38 -21.76
CA ALA A 179 11.85 -4.91 -21.58
C ALA A 179 10.87 -5.76 -22.42
N PHE A 180 11.25 -6.08 -23.66
CA PHE A 180 10.47 -6.89 -24.57
C PHE A 180 10.34 -8.35 -24.09
N GLU A 181 11.45 -8.99 -23.73
CA GLU A 181 11.45 -10.35 -23.14
C GLU A 181 10.52 -10.44 -21.91
N LEU A 182 10.54 -9.40 -21.06
CA LEU A 182 9.69 -9.35 -19.88
C LEU A 182 8.21 -9.10 -20.22
N MET A 183 7.91 -8.35 -21.28
CA MET A 183 6.55 -8.19 -21.81
C MET A 183 6.02 -9.53 -22.33
N GLU A 184 6.79 -10.25 -23.16
CA GLU A 184 6.41 -11.56 -23.68
C GLU A 184 6.16 -12.57 -22.56
N LYS A 185 7.08 -12.62 -21.59
CA LYS A 185 6.89 -13.47 -20.41
C LYS A 185 5.63 -13.10 -19.63
N SER A 186 5.35 -11.81 -19.43
CA SER A 186 4.15 -11.36 -18.74
C SER A 186 2.87 -11.71 -19.50
N LEU A 187 2.90 -11.67 -20.82
CA LEU A 187 1.78 -12.03 -21.67
C LEU A 187 1.52 -13.53 -21.61
N ASN A 188 2.56 -14.35 -21.75
CA ASN A 188 2.49 -15.80 -21.66
C ASN A 188 1.99 -16.27 -20.28
N ASP A 189 2.48 -15.66 -19.19
CA ASP A 189 1.97 -15.93 -17.83
C ASP A 189 0.48 -15.61 -17.72
N ALA A 190 0.00 -14.55 -18.38
CA ALA A 190 -1.38 -14.09 -18.31
C ALA A 190 -2.33 -14.86 -19.24
N SER A 191 -1.83 -15.37 -20.36
CA SER A 191 -2.58 -16.19 -21.31
C SER A 191 -2.55 -17.68 -20.97
N SER A 192 -1.70 -18.11 -20.04
CA SER A 192 -1.65 -19.48 -19.56
C SER A 192 -3.02 -19.92 -19.04
N GLY A 193 -3.60 -20.96 -19.67
CA GLY A 193 -4.93 -21.47 -19.34
C GLY A 193 -6.09 -20.80 -20.08
N LEU A 194 -5.83 -19.84 -20.97
CA LEU A 194 -6.81 -19.33 -21.93
C LEU A 194 -6.75 -20.17 -23.22
N THR A 195 -7.92 -20.50 -23.77
CA THR A 195 -8.07 -21.09 -25.10
C THR A 195 -8.54 -20.02 -26.06
N PHE A 196 -7.90 -19.93 -27.23
CA PHE A 196 -8.28 -18.99 -28.29
C PHE A 196 -8.92 -19.81 -29.42
N GLU A 197 -10.09 -19.38 -29.89
CA GLU A 197 -10.79 -19.94 -31.07
C GLU A 197 -10.33 -19.25 -32.36
#